data_AF-Q3TPT1-F1
#
_entry.id   AF-Q3TPT1-F1
#
_cell.length_a   1.000
_cell.length_b   1.000
_cell.length_c   1.000
_cell.angle_alpha   90.00
_cell.angle_beta   90.00
_cell.angle_gamma   90.00
#
_symmetry.space_group_name_H-M   'P 1'
#
loop_
_entity.id
_entity.type
_entity.pdbx_description
1 polymer ?
#
loop_
_entity_poly.entity_id
_entity_poly.type
_entity_poly.pdbx_seq_one_letter_code
_entity_poly.pdbx_strand_id
1 'polypeptide(L)'
;AQEPRSTIRKLSEFLGRPLGPKEEDIILEHSSFSFMSQSNIVNYSLLSKEIIDQSEGKFFRKGVVGNWREYFTPELNEKFNAVYQSKMGDSGLCLPWTMD
;
A
#
# COMPACT_ATOMS: atom_id res chain seq x y z
N ALA A 1 -7.72 6.60 -9.92
CA ALA A 1 -7.09 6.55 -8.59
C ALA A 1 -7.93 5.65 -7.69
N GLN A 2 -7.34 4.94 -6.73
CA GLN A 2 -8.14 4.31 -5.67
C GLN A 2 -8.65 5.43 -4.76
N GLU A 3 -9.94 5.40 -4.43
CA GLU A 3 -10.59 6.38 -3.57
C GLU A 3 -10.69 5.82 -2.13
N PRO A 4 -9.83 6.23 -1.18
CA PRO A 4 -9.76 5.61 0.15
C PRO A 4 -11.10 5.66 0.89
N ARG A 5 -11.87 6.73 0.69
CA ARG A 5 -13.21 6.88 1.29
C ARG A 5 -14.18 5.79 0.82
N SER A 6 -14.16 5.45 -0.47
CA SER A 6 -15.00 4.36 -1.00
C SER A 6 -14.60 3.02 -0.39
N THR A 7 -13.30 2.77 -0.22
CA THR A 7 -12.80 1.55 0.44
C THR A 7 -13.23 1.47 1.89
N ILE A 8 -13.15 2.58 2.64
CA ILE A 8 -13.61 2.64 4.03
C ILE A 8 -15.11 2.32 4.14
N ARG A 9 -15.93 2.86 3.24
CA ARG A 9 -17.38 2.53 3.18
C ARG A 9 -17.64 1.06 2.89
N LYS A 10 -16.96 0.49 1.90
CA LYS A 10 -17.08 -0.94 1.58
C LYS A 10 -16.68 -1.81 2.78
N LEU A 11 -15.61 -1.44 3.48
CA LEU A 11 -15.17 -2.15 4.69
C LEU A 11 -16.18 -2.02 5.82
N SER A 12 -16.75 -0.83 6.02
CA SER A 12 -17.73 -0.59 7.09
C SER A 12 -19.04 -1.34 6.84
N GLU A 13 -19.50 -1.39 5.59
CA GLU A 13 -20.63 -2.20 5.14
C GLU A 13 -20.36 -3.69 5.35
N PHE A 14 -19.18 -4.18 4.93
CA PHE A 14 -18.78 -5.57 5.12
C PHE A 14 -18.78 -5.98 6.60
N LEU A 15 -18.36 -5.07 7.49
CA LEU A 15 -18.35 -5.30 8.94
C LEU A 15 -19.72 -5.08 9.60
N GLY A 16 -20.75 -4.67 8.86
CA GLY A 16 -22.08 -4.35 9.41
C GLY A 16 -22.09 -3.14 10.35
N ARG A 17 -21.15 -2.21 10.17
CA ARG A 17 -20.96 -1.01 11.02
C ARG A 17 -20.90 0.24 10.14
N PRO A 18 -22.03 0.71 9.60
CA PRO A 18 -22.02 1.90 8.76
C PRO A 18 -21.48 3.10 9.54
N LEU A 19 -20.66 3.91 8.87
CA LEU A 19 -19.99 5.07 9.45
C LEU A 19 -20.69 6.36 9.03
N GLY A 20 -20.76 7.33 9.94
CA GLY A 20 -21.15 8.69 9.62
C GLY A 20 -20.03 9.47 8.92
N PRO A 21 -20.33 10.59 8.25
CA PRO A 21 -19.34 11.37 7.51
C PRO A 21 -18.13 11.81 8.35
N LYS A 22 -18.36 12.20 9.61
CA LYS A 22 -17.30 12.60 10.53
C LYS A 22 -16.38 11.43 10.90
N GLU A 23 -16.93 10.23 11.08
CA GLU A 23 -16.13 9.04 11.39
C GLU A 23 -15.28 8.62 10.20
N GLU A 24 -15.83 8.73 8.98
CA GLU A 24 -15.04 8.53 7.75
C GLU A 24 -13.87 9.52 7.66
N ASP A 25 -14.09 10.79 7.97
CA ASP A 25 -13.04 11.82 7.94
C ASP A 25 -11.92 11.53 8.92
N ILE A 26 -12.27 11.16 10.16
CA ILE A 26 -11.32 10.78 11.21
C ILE A 26 -10.49 9.56 10.75
N ILE A 27 -11.13 8.53 10.20
CA ILE A 27 -10.43 7.34 9.73
C ILE A 27 -9.52 7.68 8.55
N LEU A 28 -9.96 8.52 7.62
CA LEU A 28 -9.15 8.96 6.48
C LEU A 28 -7.89 9.70 6.91
N GLU A 29 -8.01 10.62 7.87
CA GLU A 29 -6.87 11.37 8.41
C GLU A 29 -5.88 10.42 9.09
N HIS A 30 -6.36 9.61 10.04
CA HIS A 30 -5.50 8.72 10.83
C HIS A 30 -4.94 7.53 10.04
N SER A 31 -5.57 7.16 8.92
CA SER A 31 -5.07 6.12 8.01
C SER A 31 -4.25 6.70 6.85
N SER A 32 -4.06 8.02 6.81
CA SER A 32 -3.23 8.65 5.78
C SER A 32 -1.76 8.25 5.96
N PHE A 33 -1.02 8.10 4.85
CA PHE A 33 0.41 7.81 4.91
C PHE A 33 1.17 8.86 5.73
N SER A 34 0.82 10.15 5.57
CA SER A 34 1.43 11.25 6.32
C SER A 34 1.28 11.04 7.83
N PHE A 35 0.06 10.79 8.31
CA PHE A 35 -0.19 10.56 9.73
C PHE A 35 0.50 9.30 10.25
N MET A 36 0.31 8.17 9.56
CA MET A 36 0.86 6.89 10.00
C MET A 36 2.39 6.88 10.02
N SER A 37 3.05 7.54 9.06
CA SER A 37 4.52 7.59 9.01
C SER A 37 5.15 8.33 10.20
N GLN A 38 4.42 9.26 10.81
CA GLN A 38 4.87 10.08 11.95
C GLN A 38 4.46 9.50 13.32
N SER A 39 3.44 8.64 13.34
CA SER A 39 2.94 8.04 14.58
C SER A 39 3.84 6.88 15.05
N ASN A 40 4.52 7.07 16.18
CA ASN A 40 5.42 6.09 16.77
C ASN A 40 4.75 4.74 17.10
N ILE A 41 3.44 4.74 17.34
CA ILE A 41 2.65 3.54 17.66
C ILE A 41 2.57 2.60 16.45
N VAL A 42 2.49 3.14 15.23
CA VAL A 42 2.27 2.34 14.01
C VAL A 42 3.47 2.33 13.07
N ASN A 43 4.38 3.32 13.15
CA ASN A 43 5.57 3.39 12.30
C ASN A 43 6.72 2.49 12.76
N TYR A 44 6.47 1.63 13.75
CA TYR A 44 7.44 0.67 14.30
C TYR A 44 8.68 1.29 14.93
N SER A 45 8.71 2.61 15.23
CA SER A 45 9.88 3.24 15.85
C SER A 45 10.12 2.81 17.30
N LEU A 46 9.13 2.15 17.91
CA LEU A 46 9.22 1.58 19.25
C LEU A 46 9.91 0.21 19.28
N LEU A 47 10.11 -0.42 18.13
CA LEU A 47 10.87 -1.67 18.05
C LEU A 47 12.38 -1.40 18.10
N SER A 48 13.14 -2.33 18.66
CA SER A 48 14.59 -2.23 18.73
C SER A 48 15.23 -2.44 17.35
N LYS A 49 16.46 -1.93 17.18
CA LYS A 49 17.20 -2.04 15.92
C LYS A 49 17.51 -3.48 15.52
N GLU A 50 17.61 -4.38 16.50
CA GLU A 50 17.80 -5.82 16.28
C GLU A 50 16.59 -6.47 15.61
N ILE A 51 15.39 -5.88 15.74
CA ILE A 51 14.17 -6.36 15.09
C ILE A 51 13.92 -5.61 13.78
N ILE A 52 13.91 -4.28 13.83
CA ILE A 52 13.75 -3.42 12.64
C ILE A 52 14.73 -2.24 12.71
N ASP A 53 15.80 -2.31 11.93
CA ASP A 53 16.72 -1.18 11.80
C ASP A 53 16.19 -0.11 10.84
N GLN A 54 15.53 0.90 11.41
CA GLN A 54 15.01 2.04 10.66
C GLN A 54 16.06 3.11 10.29
N SER A 55 17.36 2.86 10.51
CA SER A 55 18.46 3.65 9.95
C SER A 55 18.65 3.36 8.46
N GLU A 56 18.56 2.07 8.10
CA GLU A 56 18.78 1.55 6.74
C GLU A 56 17.57 1.82 5.81
N GLY A 57 16.41 2.06 6.41
CA GLY A 57 15.21 2.45 5.70
C GLY A 57 14.01 2.56 6.63
N LYS A 58 13.18 3.59 6.43
CA LYS A 58 11.94 3.74 7.19
C LYS A 58 10.92 2.68 6.78
N PHE A 59 10.16 2.16 7.75
CA PHE A 59 9.06 1.24 7.49
C PHE A 59 8.01 1.87 6.55
N PHE A 60 7.57 3.09 6.88
CA PHE A 60 6.80 3.93 5.97
C PHE A 60 7.74 4.65 4.99
N ARG A 61 8.12 3.97 3.88
CA ARG A 61 9.16 4.44 2.96
C ARG A 61 8.73 5.58 2.02
N LYS A 62 7.72 5.36 1.17
CA LYS A 62 7.23 6.34 0.18
C LYS A 62 5.71 6.42 0.05
N GLY A 63 4.99 5.31 0.22
CA GLY A 63 3.52 5.32 0.20
C GLY A 63 2.88 5.62 -1.16
N VAL A 64 3.59 5.37 -2.27
CA VAL A 64 3.11 5.68 -3.63
C VAL A 64 3.12 4.44 -4.53
N VAL A 65 2.13 4.36 -5.41
CA VAL A 65 2.03 3.33 -6.45
C VAL A 65 3.02 3.63 -7.58
N GLY A 66 3.65 2.60 -8.14
CA GLY A 66 4.53 2.74 -9.31
C GLY A 66 5.99 3.06 -9.01
N ASN A 67 6.37 3.21 -7.75
CA ASN A 67 7.76 3.53 -7.38
C ASN A 67 8.78 2.44 -7.78
N TRP A 68 8.34 1.23 -8.11
CA TRP A 68 9.20 0.18 -8.68
C TRP A 68 9.92 0.62 -9.97
N ARG A 69 9.32 1.55 -10.74
CA ARG A 69 9.90 2.10 -11.98
C ARG A 69 11.23 2.86 -11.75
N GLU A 70 11.50 3.31 -10.53
CA GLU A 70 12.80 3.92 -10.18
C GLU A 70 13.93 2.88 -10.00
N TYR A 71 13.58 1.60 -9.84
CA TYR A 71 14.52 0.52 -9.51
C TYR A 71 14.68 -0.50 -10.63
N PHE A 72 13.65 -0.68 -11.47
CA PHE A 72 13.67 -1.64 -12.57
C PHE A 72 14.22 -0.99 -13.83
N THR A 73 15.31 -1.57 -14.37
CA THR A 73 15.72 -1.26 -15.73
C THR A 73 14.71 -1.85 -16.73
N PRO A 74 14.66 -1.36 -17.98
CA PRO A 74 13.79 -1.94 -19.01
C PRO A 74 13.97 -3.45 -19.16
N GLU A 75 15.21 -3.93 -19.13
CA GLU A 75 15.53 -5.36 -19.29
C GLU A 75 15.05 -6.20 -18.10
N LEU A 76 15.12 -5.66 -16.88
CA LEU A 76 14.58 -6.33 -15.70
C LEU A 76 13.05 -6.36 -15.72
N ASN A 77 12.42 -5.29 -16.19
CA ASN A 77 10.98 -5.22 -16.33
C ASN A 77 10.47 -6.27 -17.32
N GLU A 78 11.09 -6.37 -18.50
CA GLU A 78 10.75 -7.38 -19.51
C GLU A 78 10.87 -8.81 -18.97
N LYS A 79 11.97 -9.12 -18.28
CA LYS A 79 12.17 -10.44 -17.64
C LYS A 79 11.12 -10.73 -16.58
N PHE A 80 10.80 -9.75 -15.73
CA PHE A 80 9.78 -9.89 -14.70
C PHE A 80 8.40 -10.14 -15.33
N ASN A 81 8.05 -9.37 -16.35
CA ASN A 81 6.79 -9.50 -17.08
C ASN A 81 6.62 -10.88 -17.72
N ALA A 82 7.67 -11.41 -18.36
CA ALA A 82 7.62 -12.75 -18.95
C ALA A 82 7.31 -13.83 -17.89
N VAL A 83 7.96 -13.76 -16.73
CA VAL A 83 7.71 -14.68 -15.61
C VAL A 83 6.31 -14.49 -15.03
N TYR A 84 5.88 -13.23 -14.86
CA TYR A 84 4.56 -12.90 -14.35
C TYR A 84 3.46 -13.47 -15.25
N GLN A 85 3.53 -13.25 -16.56
CA GLN A 85 2.55 -13.77 -17.52
C GLN A 85 2.50 -15.30 -17.50
N SER A 86 3.67 -15.97 -17.50
CA SER A 86 3.71 -17.43 -17.42
C SER A 86 3.08 -18.01 -16.15
N LYS A 87 3.09 -17.28 -15.03
CA LYS A 87 2.58 -17.76 -13.73
C LYS A 87 1.15 -17.32 -13.43
N MET A 88 0.75 -16.14 -13.92
CA MET A 88 -0.48 -15.47 -13.51
C MET A 88 -1.46 -15.25 -14.68
N GLY A 89 -1.06 -15.50 -15.93
CA GLY A 89 -1.85 -15.21 -17.13
C GLY A 89 -3.25 -15.83 -17.11
N ASP A 90 -3.36 -17.06 -16.60
CA ASP A 90 -4.62 -17.81 -16.54
C ASP A 90 -5.35 -17.71 -15.19
N SER A 91 -4.91 -16.82 -14.28
CA SER A 91 -5.45 -16.74 -12.92
C SER A 91 -6.85 -16.12 -12.83
N GLY A 92 -7.32 -15.46 -13.90
CA GLY A 92 -8.55 -14.67 -13.89
C GLY A 92 -8.47 -13.40 -13.04
N LEU A 93 -7.32 -13.10 -12.43
CA LEU A 93 -7.10 -11.89 -11.64
C LEU A 93 -6.70 -10.74 -12.57
N CYS A 94 -7.53 -9.70 -12.61
CA CYS A 94 -7.21 -8.44 -13.28
C CYS A 94 -6.68 -7.44 -12.26
N LEU A 95 -5.36 -7.27 -12.23
CA LEU A 95 -4.72 -6.31 -11.33
C LEU A 95 -4.65 -4.92 -12.00
N PRO A 96 -4.88 -3.83 -11.26
CA PRO A 96 -5.03 -2.48 -11.83
C PRO A 96 -3.72 -1.78 -12.17
N TRP A 97 -2.57 -2.44 -12.04
CA TRP A 97 -1.27 -1.89 -12.43
C TRP A 97 -0.94 -2.27 -13.86
N THR A 98 -0.59 -1.28 -14.67
CA THR A 98 -0.03 -1.51 -16.01
C THR A 98 1.31 -2.20 -15.87
N MET A 99 1.39 -3.41 -16.42
CA MET A 99 2.64 -4.16 -16.57
C MET A 99 3.45 -3.67 -17.78
N ASP A 100 2.99 -2.60 -18.45
CA ASP A 100 3.72 -1.85 -19.48
C ASP A 100 5.05 -1.27 -18.94
#